data_AF-A0A7X6VBF6-F1
#
_entry.id   AF-A0A7X6VBF6-F1
#
_cell.length_a   1.000
_cell.length_b   1.000
_cell.length_c   1.000
_cell.angle_alpha   90.00
_cell.angle_beta   90.00
_cell.angle_gamma   90.00
#
_symmetry.space_group_name_H-M   'P 1'
#
loop_
_entity.id
_entity.type
_entity.pdbx_description
1 polymer ?
#
loop_
_entity_poly.entity_id
_entity_poly.type
_entity_poly.pdbx_seq_one_letter_code
_entity_poly.pdbx_strand_id
1 'polypeptide(L)' 'VVASRPDTEEDILENYIIKFKKQYGANILKYSGKAMDYSSTEIRKRVKMGLSIKYQLPPEVEEYVLKNGLYSNV' A
#
# COMPACT_ATOMS: atom_id res chain seq x y z
N VAL A 1 -3.72 -13.96 3.53
CA VAL A 1 -4.06 -13.43 2.19
C VAL A 1 -2.93 -12.50 1.77
N VAL A 2 -2.51 -12.53 0.50
CA VAL A 2 -1.48 -11.66 -0.05
C VAL A 2 -2.05 -10.91 -1.26
N ALA A 3 -1.57 -9.70 -1.54
CA ALA A 3 -1.98 -8.90 -2.69
C ALA A 3 -0.74 -8.34 -3.39
N SER A 4 -0.75 -8.33 -4.73
CA SER A 4 0.35 -7.77 -5.52
C SER A 4 0.29 -6.24 -5.52
N ARG A 5 1.47 -5.61 -5.57
CA ARG A 5 1.66 -4.20 -5.89
C ARG A 5 2.06 -4.06 -7.37
N PRO A 6 1.97 -2.86 -7.97
CA PRO A 6 2.35 -2.67 -9.38
C PRO A 6 3.80 -3.06 -9.68
N ASP A 7 4.69 -2.97 -8.70
CA ASP A 7 6.11 -3.31 -8.74
C ASP A 7 6.41 -4.75 -8.28
N THR A 8 5.39 -5.58 -8.06
CA THR A 8 5.58 -6.97 -7.65
C THR A 8 5.97 -7.85 -8.83
N GLU A 9 7.12 -8.52 -8.71
CA GLU A 9 7.51 -9.61 -9.61
C GLU A 9 6.67 -10.86 -9.32
N GLU A 10 5.74 -11.15 -10.21
CA GLU A 10 4.70 -12.15 -9.97
C GLU A 10 5.26 -13.57 -9.81
N ASP A 11 6.27 -13.92 -10.63
CA ASP A 11 6.93 -15.23 -10.57
C ASP A 11 7.62 -15.45 -9.21
N ILE A 12 8.23 -14.40 -8.65
CA ILE A 12 8.86 -14.46 -7.34
C ILE A 12 7.80 -14.69 -6.26
N LEU A 13 6.69 -13.94 -6.31
CA LEU A 13 5.58 -14.09 -5.37
C LEU A 13 5.02 -15.51 -5.38
N GLU A 14 4.74 -16.06 -6.57
CA GLU A 14 4.19 -17.41 -6.71
C GLU A 14 5.16 -18.47 -6.18
N ASN A 15 6.45 -18.33 -6.45
CA ASN A 15 7.47 -19.23 -5.91
C ASN A 15 7.49 -19.24 -4.38
N TYR A 16 7.33 -18.08 -3.73
CA TYR A 16 7.22 -18.00 -2.27
C TYR A 16 5.92 -18.60 -1.73
N ILE A 17 4.79 -18.39 -2.42
CA ILE A 17 3.51 -18.99 -2.05
C ILE A 17 3.63 -20.53 -2.05
N ILE A 18 4.18 -21.10 -3.13
CA ILE A 18 4.39 -22.55 -3.26
C ILE A 18 5.34 -23.05 -2.17
N LYS A 19 6.48 -22.36 -1.97
CA LYS A 19 7.47 -22.71 -0.95
C LYS A 19 6.84 -22.78 0.45
N PHE A 20 6.09 -21.76 0.85
CA PHE A 20 5.53 -21.70 2.20
C PHE A 20 4.33 -22.63 2.41
N LYS A 21 3.52 -22.87 1.37
CA LYS A 21 2.52 -23.95 1.38
C LYS A 21 3.17 -25.31 1.65
N LYS A 22 4.25 -25.62 0.93
CA LYS A 22 4.95 -26.91 1.05
C LYS A 22 5.70 -27.06 2.38
N GLN A 23 6.43 -26.02 2.79
CA GLN A 23 7.33 -26.08 3.94
C GLN A 23 6.60 -25.99 5.28
N TYR A 24 5.55 -25.19 5.36
CA TYR A 24 4.88 -24.86 6.62
C TYR A 24 3.42 -25.28 6.66
N GLY A 25 2.89 -25.90 5.60
CA GLY A 25 1.45 -26.16 5.47
C GLY A 25 0.62 -24.88 5.47
N ALA A 26 1.22 -23.74 5.10
CA ALA A 26 0.58 -22.44 5.22
C ALA A 26 -0.60 -22.30 4.24
N ASN A 27 -1.76 -21.83 4.72
CA ASN A 27 -2.87 -21.49 3.84
C ASN A 27 -2.72 -20.06 3.29
N ILE A 28 -2.13 -19.93 2.10
CA ILE A 28 -1.89 -18.64 1.46
C ILE A 28 -2.84 -18.47 0.27
N LEU A 29 -3.70 -17.45 0.36
CA LEU A 29 -4.60 -17.02 -0.70
C LEU A 29 -4.08 -15.72 -1.31
N LYS A 30 -3.97 -15.69 -2.64
CA LYS A 30 -3.59 -14.48 -3.38
C LYS A 30 -4.84 -13.76 -3.87
N TYR A 31 -4.89 -12.46 -3.59
CA TYR A 31 -5.93 -11.56 -4.06
C TYR A 31 -5.73 -11.24 -5.54
N SER A 32 -6.82 -11.28 -6.31
CA SER A 32 -6.81 -11.10 -7.78
C SER A 32 -7.25 -9.71 -8.26
N GLY A 33 -7.53 -8.78 -7.35
CA GLY A 33 -7.91 -7.42 -7.73
C GLY A 33 -6.74 -6.60 -8.25
N LYS A 34 -7.06 -5.44 -8.84
CA LYS A 34 -6.04 -4.52 -9.38
C LYS A 34 -5.13 -4.00 -8.26
N ALA A 35 -3.82 -4.07 -8.51
CA ALA A 35 -2.82 -3.48 -7.63
C ALA A 35 -3.01 -1.97 -7.51
N MET A 36 -3.09 -1.47 -6.28
CA MET A 36 -3.18 -0.03 -6.01
C MET A 36 -1.78 0.58 -5.94
N ASP A 37 -1.61 1.72 -6.61
CA ASP A 37 -0.35 2.47 -6.64
C ASP A 37 -0.39 3.66 -5.68
N TYR A 38 -0.71 3.40 -4.42
CA TYR A 38 -0.67 4.39 -3.35
C TYR A 38 0.25 3.89 -2.24
N SER A 39 1.08 4.79 -1.70
CA SER A 39 1.93 4.48 -0.55
C SER A 39 1.87 5.60 0.47
N SER A 40 1.91 5.25 1.75
CA SER A 40 1.97 6.26 2.82
C SER A 40 3.23 7.12 2.72
N THR A 41 4.33 6.60 2.17
CA THR A 41 5.56 7.37 1.95
C THR A 41 5.33 8.51 0.97
N GLU A 42 4.70 8.23 -0.17
CA GLU A 42 4.38 9.27 -1.16
C GLU A 42 3.36 10.26 -0.60
N ILE A 43 2.31 9.79 0.08
CA ILE A 43 1.29 10.65 0.69
C ILE A 43 1.94 11.61 1.71
N ARG A 44 2.76 11.11 2.64
CA ARG A 44 3.47 11.97 3.63
C ARG A 44 4.41 12.96 2.95
N LYS A 45 5.14 12.53 1.91
CA LYS A 45 6.03 13.40 1.14
C LYS A 45 5.25 14.52 0.45
N ARG A 46 4.11 14.21 -0.17
CA ARG A 46 3.22 15.21 -0.79
C ARG A 46 2.72 16.22 0.22
N VAL A 47 2.26 15.77 1.39
CA VAL A 47 1.83 16.68 2.47
C VAL A 47 2.96 17.60 2.89
N LYS A 48 4.16 17.05 3.12
CA LYS A 48 5.36 17.83 3.46
C LYS A 48 5.74 18.87 2.39
N MET A 49 5.46 18.57 1.12
CA MET A 49 5.71 19.46 -0.02
C MET A 49 4.55 20.44 -0.28
N GLY A 50 3.47 20.41 0.50
CA GLY A 50 2.27 21.22 0.26
C GLY A 50 1.48 20.80 -0.99
N LEU A 51 1.69 19.58 -1.49
CA LEU A 51 0.99 19.02 -2.65
C LEU A 51 -0.34 18.38 -2.24
N SER A 52 -1.34 18.46 -3.12
CA SER A 52 -2.65 17.84 -2.89
C SER A 52 -2.53 16.31 -2.72
N ILE A 53 -3.24 15.78 -1.73
CA ILE A 53 -3.41 14.34 -1.48
C ILE A 53 -4.83 13.86 -1.80
N LYS A 54 -5.60 14.67 -2.55
CA LYS A 54 -6.98 14.36 -2.93
C LYS A 54 -7.06 13.05 -3.71
N TYR A 55 -8.06 12.23 -3.37
CA TYR A 55 -8.31 10.89 -3.93
C TYR A 55 -7.26 9.81 -3.59
N GLN A 56 -6.20 10.14 -2.87
CA GLN A 56 -5.23 9.14 -2.37
C GLN A 56 -5.64 8.57 -1.01
N LEU A 57 -6.58 9.23 -0.35
CA LEU A 57 -7.16 8.87 0.93
C LEU A 57 -8.69 9.02 0.87
N PRO A 58 -9.43 8.34 1.76
CA PRO A 58 -10.81 8.70 2.03
C PRO A 58 -10.93 10.19 2.43
N PRO A 59 -12.00 10.89 2.03
CA PRO A 59 -12.16 12.32 2.30
C PRO A 59 -12.01 12.70 3.78
N GLU A 60 -12.51 11.86 4.69
CA GLU A 60 -12.48 12.10 6.13
C GLU A 60 -11.03 12.04 6.68
N VAL A 61 -10.20 11.18 6.07
CA VAL A 61 -8.79 11.04 6.45
C VAL A 61 -7.96 12.19 5.88
N GLU A 62 -8.23 12.61 4.63
CA GLU A 62 -7.63 13.80 4.04
C GLU A 62 -7.92 15.04 4.90
N GLU A 63 -9.19 15.25 5.28
CA GLU A 63 -9.59 16.36 6.17
C GLU A 63 -8.84 16.30 7.50
N TYR A 64 -8.75 15.12 8.12
CA TYR A 64 -8.06 14.95 9.39
C TYR A 64 -6.56 15.27 9.29
N VAL A 65 -5.88 14.82 8.23
CA VAL A 65 -4.46 15.10 8.00
C VAL A 65 -4.22 16.60 7.86
N LEU A 66 -5.05 17.29 7.06
CA LEU A 66 -4.91 18.72 6.79
C LEU A 66 -5.27 19.57 8.03
N LYS A 67 -6.38 19.28 8.70
CA LYS A 67 -6.86 20.02 9.87
C LYS A 67 -5.87 19.98 11.04
N ASN A 68 -5.21 18.85 11.23
CA ASN A 68 -4.26 18.66 12.34
C ASN A 68 -2.80 18.92 11.95
N GLY A 69 -2.53 19.35 10.70
CA GLY A 69 -1.18 19.59 10.22
C GLY A 69 -0.27 18.35 10.27
N LEU A 70 -0.83 17.14 10.13
CA LEU A 70 -0.01 15.92 10.19
C LEU A 70 0.95 15.88 9.01
N TYR A 71 2.18 15.41 9.25
CA TYR A 71 3.22 15.26 8.21
C TYR A 71 3.67 16.57 7.54
N SER A 72 3.27 17.73 8.08
CA SER A 72 3.65 19.05 7.56
C SER A 72 4.98 19.57 8.12
N ASN A 73 5.47 19.01 9.23
CA ASN A 73 6.70 19.45 9.88
C ASN A 73 7.94 18.75 9.32
N VAL A 74 9.02 19.52 9.13
CA VAL A 74 10.41 19.04 9.08
C VAL A 74 10.93 18.96 10.51
#